data_AF-A0A8T0C186-F1
#
_entry.id   AF-A0A8T0C186-F1
#
_cell.length_a   1.000
_cell.length_b   1.000
_cell.length_c   1.000
_cell.angle_alpha   90.00
_cell.angle_beta   90.00
_cell.angle_gamma   90.00
#
_symmetry.space_group_name_H-M   'P 1'
#
loop_
_entity.id
_entity.type
_entity.pdbx_description
1 polymer ?
#
loop_
_entity_poly.entity_id
_entity_poly.type
_entity_poly.pdbx_seq_one_letter_code
_entity_poly.pdbx_strand_id
1 'polypeptide(L)'
;MKNDAFARKQRIDKLMRRLQRNLRQLRYKNKLSQAQLAAKLNVDQSTISNFESGRSVMTIEQVYELYLLFGDDFSCPDILFAQRDADEKGNLECNQEVSYLSE
;
A
#
# COMPACT_ATOMS: atom_id res chain seq x y z
N MET A 1 -8.61 -26.50 -2.59
CA MET A 1 -9.02 -25.34 -1.78
C MET A 1 -9.72 -24.34 -2.69
N LYS A 2 -11.02 -24.11 -2.49
CA LYS A 2 -11.79 -23.22 -3.37
C LYS A 2 -11.35 -21.78 -3.14
N ASN A 3 -11.11 -21.10 -4.23
CA ASN A 3 -10.65 -19.72 -4.33
C ASN A 3 -11.68 -18.79 -3.63
N ASP A 4 -11.50 -18.49 -2.33
CA ASP A 4 -12.46 -17.65 -1.57
C ASP A 4 -12.32 -16.18 -1.98
N ALA A 5 -13.02 -15.84 -3.05
CA ALA A 5 -13.08 -14.49 -3.60
C ALA A 5 -13.68 -13.48 -2.63
N PHE A 6 -14.58 -13.92 -1.75
CA PHE A 6 -15.23 -13.06 -0.76
C PHE A 6 -14.25 -12.64 0.32
N ALA A 7 -13.50 -13.59 0.89
CA ALA A 7 -12.45 -13.29 1.86
C ALA A 7 -11.37 -12.36 1.26
N ARG A 8 -10.99 -12.56 -0.02
CA ARG A 8 -10.06 -11.65 -0.70
C ARG A 8 -10.61 -10.24 -0.84
N LYS A 9 -11.87 -10.10 -1.27
CA LYS A 9 -12.52 -8.79 -1.40
C LYS A 9 -12.55 -8.05 -0.05
N GLN A 10 -12.90 -8.74 1.04
CA GLN A 10 -12.89 -8.14 2.37
C GLN A 10 -11.50 -7.65 2.80
N ARG A 11 -10.44 -8.41 2.47
CA ARG A 11 -9.06 -7.99 2.75
C ARG A 11 -8.67 -6.73 1.96
N ILE A 12 -9.04 -6.67 0.68
CA ILE A 12 -8.82 -5.49 -0.17
C ILE A 12 -9.57 -4.28 0.40
N ASP A 13 -10.84 -4.42 0.74
CA ASP A 13 -11.64 -3.32 1.31
C ASP A 13 -11.06 -2.82 2.64
N LYS A 14 -10.52 -3.74 3.46
CA LYS A 14 -9.82 -3.40 4.71
C LYS A 14 -8.53 -2.61 4.44
N LEU A 15 -7.72 -3.05 3.47
CA LEU A 15 -6.50 -2.35 3.05
C LEU A 15 -6.81 -0.94 2.56
N MET A 16 -7.80 -0.78 1.67
CA MET A 16 -8.18 0.52 1.12
C MET A 16 -8.60 1.50 2.21
N ARG A 17 -9.43 1.07 3.18
CA ARG A 17 -9.81 1.91 4.33
C ARG A 17 -8.62 2.32 5.20
N ARG A 18 -7.60 1.46 5.32
CA ARG A 18 -6.38 1.79 6.08
C ARG A 18 -5.55 2.84 5.35
N LEU A 19 -5.33 2.68 4.05
CA LEU A 19 -4.62 3.67 3.23
C LEU A 19 -5.26 5.07 3.32
N GLN A 20 -6.58 5.15 3.25
CA GLN A 20 -7.32 6.42 3.39
C GLN A 20 -7.07 7.09 4.75
N ARG A 21 -7.10 6.31 5.84
CA ARG A 21 -6.83 6.82 7.19
C ARG A 21 -5.38 7.25 7.36
N ASN A 22 -4.45 6.46 6.85
CA ASN A 22 -3.02 6.74 6.93
C ASN A 22 -2.68 8.03 6.19
N LEU A 23 -3.22 8.23 4.99
CA LEU A 23 -3.05 9.49 4.24
C LEU A 23 -3.47 10.70 5.08
N ARG A 24 -4.66 10.63 5.68
CA ARG A 24 -5.20 11.72 6.50
C ARG A 24 -4.37 11.96 7.75
N GLN A 25 -3.96 10.90 8.44
CA GLN A 25 -3.11 11.00 9.64
C GLN A 25 -1.73 11.57 9.32
N LEU A 26 -1.11 11.08 8.26
CA LEU A 26 0.17 11.57 7.76
C LEU A 26 0.11 13.07 7.45
N ARG A 27 -0.95 13.51 6.78
CA ARG A 27 -1.17 14.93 6.48
C ARG A 27 -1.22 15.77 7.76
N TYR A 28 -1.98 15.33 8.77
CA TYR A 28 -2.07 16.06 10.03
C TYR A 28 -0.78 16.03 10.84
N LYS A 29 -0.07 14.88 10.88
CA LYS A 29 1.24 14.74 11.55
C LYS A 29 2.26 15.74 10.99
N ASN A 30 2.25 15.93 9.68
CA ASN A 30 3.11 16.88 8.97
C ASN A 30 2.55 18.31 8.92
N LYS A 31 1.42 18.59 9.59
CA LYS A 31 0.74 19.90 9.61
C LYS A 31 0.44 20.46 8.21
N LEU A 32 0.11 19.58 7.26
CA LEU A 32 -0.18 19.95 5.88
C LEU A 32 -1.68 20.21 5.68
N SER A 33 -2.02 21.21 4.87
CA SER A 33 -3.35 21.33 4.28
C SER A 33 -3.51 20.31 3.15
N GLN A 34 -4.76 20.03 2.74
CA GLN A 34 -4.99 19.14 1.59
C GLN A 34 -4.34 19.69 0.31
N ALA A 35 -4.31 21.01 0.12
CA ALA A 35 -3.66 21.65 -1.03
C ALA A 35 -2.13 21.51 -0.99
N GLN A 36 -1.51 21.59 0.20
CA GLN A 36 -0.06 21.42 0.34
C GLN A 36 0.38 19.98 0.07
N LEU A 37 -0.41 18.99 0.52
CA LEU A 37 -0.15 17.59 0.19
C LEU A 37 -0.39 17.31 -1.29
N ALA A 38 -1.42 17.92 -1.88
CA ALA A 38 -1.73 17.78 -3.29
C ALA A 38 -0.60 18.30 -4.18
N ALA A 39 -0.03 19.47 -3.84
CA ALA A 39 1.11 20.05 -4.53
C ALA A 39 2.36 19.15 -4.47
N LYS A 40 2.56 18.42 -3.36
CA LYS A 40 3.67 17.46 -3.22
C LYS A 40 3.50 16.21 -4.09
N LEU A 41 2.27 15.77 -4.30
CA LEU A 41 1.90 14.60 -5.13
C LEU A 41 1.54 14.98 -6.57
N ASN A 42 1.73 16.25 -6.96
CA ASN A 42 1.35 16.77 -8.26
C ASN A 42 -0.11 16.43 -8.68
N VAL A 43 -1.05 16.58 -7.74
CA VAL A 43 -2.49 16.40 -7.95
C VAL A 43 -3.27 17.61 -7.47
N ASP A 44 -4.56 17.66 -7.79
CA ASP A 44 -5.47 18.68 -7.26
C ASP A 44 -5.82 18.46 -5.79
N GLN A 45 -6.13 19.55 -5.07
CA GLN A 45 -6.60 19.48 -3.69
C GLN A 45 -7.88 18.63 -3.54
N SER A 46 -8.76 18.68 -4.54
CA SER A 46 -9.99 17.88 -4.61
C SER A 46 -9.68 16.38 -4.65
N THR A 47 -8.61 15.98 -5.33
CA THR A 47 -8.13 14.59 -5.40
C THR A 47 -7.73 14.08 -4.03
N ILE A 48 -6.98 14.86 -3.24
CA ILE A 48 -6.66 14.51 -1.85
C ILE A 48 -7.93 14.41 -1.00
N SER A 49 -8.86 15.34 -1.13
CA SER A 49 -10.15 15.30 -0.43
C SER A 49 -10.95 14.04 -0.78
N ASN A 50 -10.96 13.63 -2.05
CA ASN A 50 -11.63 12.41 -2.50
C ASN A 50 -10.96 11.13 -1.97
N PHE A 51 -9.63 11.10 -1.88
CA PHE A 51 -8.92 10.00 -1.24
C PHE A 51 -9.25 9.90 0.25
N GLU A 52 -9.18 11.00 1.00
CA GLU A 52 -9.45 11.01 2.44
C GLU A 52 -10.90 10.68 2.79
N SER A 53 -11.85 10.96 1.89
CA SER A 53 -13.27 10.62 2.02
C SER A 53 -13.65 9.26 1.44
N GLY A 54 -12.73 8.60 0.73
CA GLY A 54 -12.96 7.33 0.06
C GLY A 54 -13.86 7.39 -1.17
N ARG A 55 -14.07 8.59 -1.73
CA ARG A 55 -14.78 8.78 -3.02
C ARG A 55 -13.94 8.28 -4.20
N SER A 56 -12.62 8.35 -4.09
CA SER A 56 -11.69 7.77 -5.06
C SER A 56 -10.64 6.91 -4.35
N VAL A 57 -10.03 6.01 -5.12
CA VAL A 57 -8.97 5.11 -4.66
C VAL A 57 -7.64 5.62 -5.20
N MET A 58 -6.59 5.61 -4.37
CA MET A 58 -5.24 5.93 -4.81
C MET A 58 -4.70 4.84 -5.74
N THR A 59 -3.98 5.24 -6.78
CA THR A 59 -3.22 4.30 -7.60
C THR A 59 -1.99 3.79 -6.83
N ILE A 60 -1.40 2.67 -7.28
CA ILE A 60 -0.16 2.17 -6.67
C ILE A 60 0.99 3.17 -6.80
N GLU A 61 1.02 3.95 -7.89
CA GLU A 61 1.99 5.03 -8.11
C GLU A 61 1.89 6.10 -7.02
N GLN A 62 0.68 6.58 -6.73
CA GLN A 62 0.44 7.57 -5.66
C GLN A 62 0.80 7.03 -4.28
N VAL A 63 0.49 5.76 -4.02
CA VAL A 63 0.86 5.09 -2.76
C VAL A 63 2.38 4.97 -2.63
N TYR A 64 3.08 4.66 -3.72
CA TYR A 64 4.55 4.57 -3.71
C TYR A 64 5.21 5.95 -3.60
N GLU A 65 4.65 6.98 -4.24
CA GLU A 65 5.13 8.36 -4.11
C GLU A 65 4.99 8.88 -2.68
N LEU A 66 3.88 8.57 -2.00
CA LEU A 66 3.70 8.84 -0.57
C LEU A 66 4.78 8.15 0.28
N TYR A 67 5.12 6.90 -0.04
CA TYR A 67 6.22 6.21 0.62
C TYR A 67 7.57 6.90 0.36
N LEU A 68 7.86 7.33 -0.88
CA LEU A 68 9.10 8.05 -1.18
C LEU A 68 9.20 9.41 -0.47
N LEU A 69 8.07 10.12 -0.31
CA LEU A 69 8.04 11.44 0.33
C LEU A 69 8.12 11.39 1.85
N PHE A 70 7.56 10.36 2.47
CA PHE A 70 7.35 10.31 3.92
C PHE A 70 7.97 9.08 4.61
N GLY A 71 8.45 8.09 3.84
CA GLY A 71 9.08 6.88 4.35
C GLY A 71 8.16 6.09 5.29
N ASP A 72 8.72 5.67 6.43
CA ASP A 72 8.04 4.83 7.42
C ASP A 72 6.84 5.52 8.10
N ASP A 73 6.73 6.84 7.99
CA ASP A 73 5.55 7.58 8.47
C ASP A 73 4.29 7.24 7.66
N PHE A 74 4.46 6.78 6.42
CA PHE A 74 3.41 6.18 5.62
C PHE A 74 3.46 4.65 5.72
N SER A 75 3.39 4.12 6.95
CA SER A 75 3.37 2.68 7.19
C SER A 75 2.05 2.07 6.71
N CYS A 76 2.10 1.20 5.70
CA CYS A 76 1.00 0.32 5.33
C CYS A 76 1.23 -1.07 5.94
N PRO A 77 0.73 -1.37 7.15
CA PRO A 77 1.08 -2.58 7.88
C PRO A 77 0.59 -3.89 7.21
N ASP A 78 -0.29 -3.81 6.21
CA ASP A 78 -0.81 -4.98 5.50
C ASP A 78 -0.06 -5.30 4.20
N ILE A 79 0.76 -4.39 3.70
CA ILE A 79 1.61 -4.64 2.53
C ILE A 79 3.01 -4.93 3.06
N LEU A 80 3.19 -6.15 3.56
CA LEU A 80 4.53 -6.69 3.75
C LEU A 80 5.04 -7.03 2.35
N PHE A 81 5.78 -6.13 1.73
CA PHE A 81 6.69 -6.55 0.66
C PHE A 81 7.64 -7.51 1.35
N ALA A 82 7.55 -8.81 1.03
CA ALA A 82 8.47 -9.79 1.56
C ALA A 82 9.88 -9.22 1.40
N GLN A 83 10.53 -8.94 2.52
CA GLN A 83 11.92 -8.52 2.51
C GLN A 83 12.67 -9.63 1.79
N ARG A 84 13.32 -9.32 0.67
CA ARG A 84 14.43 -10.15 0.20
C ARG A 84 15.64 -9.77 1.03
N ASP A 85 16.27 -10.81 1.55
CA ASP A 85 17.22 -10.84 2.65
C ASP A 85 18.46 -9.96 2.46
N ALA A 86 18.94 -9.41 3.58
CA ALA A 86 20.36 -9.21 3.89
C ALA A 86 20.46 -9.23 5.43
N ASP A 87 21.16 -10.13 6.11
CA ASP A 87 22.17 -11.11 5.71
C ASP A 87 22.36 -12.15 6.84
N GLU A 88 22.93 -13.30 6.46
CA GLU A 88 23.63 -14.31 7.27
C GLU A 88 22.87 -15.37 8.12
N LYS A 89 22.82 -16.58 7.53
CA LYS A 89 22.64 -17.92 8.12
C LYS A 89 21.27 -18.26 8.73
N GLY A 90 20.51 -19.07 7.99
CA GLY A 90 19.57 -20.02 8.59
C GLY A 90 18.35 -20.35 7.74
N ASN A 91 18.55 -21.15 6.69
CA ASN A 91 17.57 -21.96 5.96
C ASN A 91 16.14 -21.43 5.79
N LEU A 92 15.79 -21.10 4.55
CA LEU A 92 14.42 -21.19 4.07
C LEU A 92 14.38 -21.95 2.74
N GLU A 93 14.05 -23.24 2.82
CA GLU A 93 13.74 -24.05 1.64
C GLU A 93 12.40 -23.60 1.05
N CYS A 94 12.43 -23.10 -0.18
CA CYS A 94 11.25 -22.84 -0.98
C CYS A 94 11.08 -23.99 -1.97
N ASN A 95 10.27 -25.00 -1.62
CA ASN A 95 9.86 -26.01 -2.59
C ASN A 95 8.79 -25.41 -3.51
N GLN A 96 9.22 -24.94 -4.68
CA GLN A 96 8.35 -24.74 -5.84
C GLN A 96 8.28 -26.04 -6.63
N GLU A 97 7.25 -26.86 -6.41
CA GLU A 97 6.84 -27.79 -7.46
C GLU A 97 6.01 -27.01 -8.49
N VAL A 98 6.67 -26.56 -9.55
CA VAL A 98 6.02 -26.27 -10.82
C VAL A 98 6.49 -27.36 -11.79
N SER A 99 5.73 -28.46 -11.85
CA SER A 99 5.91 -29.43 -12.93
C SER A 99 5.39 -28.80 -14.23
N TYR A 100 6.28 -28.50 -15.16
CA TYR A 100 5.94 -28.45 -16.59
C TYR A 100 7.09 -29.02 -17.41
N LEU A 101 6.82 -30.22 -17.96
CA LEU A 101 7.26 -30.78 -19.26
C LEU A 101 8.78 -31.02 -19.39
N SER A 102 9.29 -32.17 -19.85
CA SER A 102 8.87 -33.03 -20.96
C SER A 102 9.88 -34.17 -21.09
N GLU A 103 9.41 -35.40 -21.30
CA GLU A 103 10.02 -36.36 -22.23
C GLU A 103 8.90 -36.96 -23.10
#